data_AF-A0A3D4K834-F1
#
_entry.id   AF-A0A3D4K834-F1
#
_cell.length_a   1.000
_cell.length_b   1.000
_cell.length_c   1.000
_cell.angle_alpha   90.00
_cell.angle_beta   90.00
_cell.angle_gamma   90.00
#
_symmetry.space_group_name_H-M   'P 1'
#
loop_
_entity.id
_entity.type
_entity.pdbx_description
1 polymer ?
#
loop_
_entity_poly.entity_id
_entity_poly.type
_entity_poly.pdbx_seq_one_letter_code
_entity_poly.pdbx_strand_id
1 'polypeptide(L)'
;NITPKNIQKIIVSSVVPQVKYEFTKFCKEYLNKKPVFISDIKDKLKLKIRIEKPEELGADRIVNSLAAQHIYKRTPLVIIDLGTATTFDVVDKNGGYIGGIIAPGINLSLDALQKAAAKLPKITVTKTKNIIGKNTVTAMQSGI
;
A
#
# COMPACT_ATOMS: atom_id res chain seq x y z
N ASN A 1 4.69 30.62 -0.48
CA ASN A 1 6.04 30.15 -0.08
C ASN A 1 5.96 29.38 1.23
N ILE A 2 6.14 28.07 1.20
CA ILE A 2 6.22 27.21 2.39
C ILE A 2 7.71 27.00 2.70
N THR A 3 8.13 27.27 3.94
CA THR A 3 9.49 27.04 4.45
C THR A 3 9.50 25.88 5.46
N PRO A 4 10.66 25.25 5.76
CA PRO A 4 10.76 24.23 6.79
C PRO A 4 10.17 24.64 8.14
N LYS A 5 10.26 25.93 8.51
CA LYS A 5 9.69 26.49 9.75
C LYS A 5 8.16 26.42 9.81
N ASN A 6 7.49 26.30 8.65
CA ASN A 6 6.04 26.17 8.60
C ASN A 6 5.56 24.73 8.91
N ILE A 7 6.45 23.74 8.96
CA ILE A 7 6.10 22.36 9.27
C ILE A 7 5.90 22.21 10.78
N GLN A 8 4.68 21.87 11.21
CA GLN A 8 4.34 21.73 12.63
C GLN A 8 4.55 20.32 13.16
N LYS A 9 4.15 19.31 12.37
CA LYS A 9 4.17 17.89 12.72
C LYS A 9 4.55 17.05 11.51
N ILE A 10 5.14 15.89 11.78
CA ILE A 10 5.54 14.93 10.76
C ILE A 10 5.00 13.56 11.19
N ILE A 11 4.15 12.97 10.36
CA ILE A 11 3.58 11.63 10.58
C ILE A 11 4.00 10.78 9.39
N VAL A 12 4.53 9.59 9.65
CA VAL A 12 5.17 8.74 8.62
C VAL A 12 4.52 7.37 8.62
N SER A 13 4.02 6.97 7.46
CA SER A 13 3.68 5.57 7.16
C SER A 13 4.80 4.96 6.33
N SER A 14 5.38 3.86 6.80
CA SER A 14 6.43 3.13 6.08
C SER A 14 6.37 1.65 6.42
N VAL A 15 6.56 0.82 5.39
CA VAL A 15 6.75 -0.63 5.50
C VAL A 15 8.22 -1.05 5.34
N VAL A 16 9.13 -0.08 5.16
CA VAL A 16 10.57 -0.29 4.98
C VAL A 16 11.30 0.09 6.27
N PRO A 17 11.77 -0.89 7.08
CA PRO A 17 12.34 -0.61 8.40
C PRO A 17 13.59 0.27 8.34
N GLN A 18 14.43 0.11 7.31
CA GLN A 18 15.69 0.85 7.19
C GLN A 18 15.48 2.37 7.08
N VAL A 19 14.33 2.81 6.57
CA VAL A 19 14.02 4.25 6.39
C VAL A 19 13.88 4.98 7.73
N LYS A 20 13.51 4.27 8.81
CA LYS A 20 13.13 4.91 10.07
C LYS A 20 14.25 5.74 10.69
N TYR A 21 15.47 5.20 10.77
CA TYR A 21 16.60 5.87 11.40
C TYR A 21 17.02 7.10 10.61
N GLU A 22 17.31 6.93 9.32
CA GLU A 22 17.78 8.01 8.43
C GLU A 22 16.74 9.12 8.30
N PHE A 23 15.45 8.77 8.16
CA PHE A 23 14.40 9.78 8.06
C PHE A 23 14.19 10.53 9.38
N THR A 24 14.36 9.86 10.52
CA THR A 24 14.34 10.52 11.83
C THR A 24 15.48 11.51 11.99
N LYS A 25 16.69 11.13 11.56
CA LYS A 25 17.86 12.01 11.57
C LYS A 25 17.62 13.24 10.70
N PHE A 26 17.16 13.04 9.46
CA PHE A 26 16.81 14.13 8.54
C PHE A 26 15.80 15.11 9.16
N CYS A 27 14.71 14.61 9.73
CA CYS A 27 13.68 15.45 10.33
C CYS A 27 14.21 16.28 11.51
N LYS A 28 15.11 15.71 12.32
CA LYS A 28 15.72 16.43 13.44
C LYS A 28 16.70 17.50 12.95
N GLU A 29 17.59 17.16 12.03
CA GLU A 29 18.65 18.05 11.56
C GLU A 29 18.12 19.21 10.70
N TYR A 30 17.18 18.93 9.79
CA TYR A 30 16.75 19.92 8.80
C TYR A 30 15.40 20.55 9.11
N LEU A 31 14.54 19.87 9.87
CA LEU A 31 13.19 20.36 10.18
C LEU A 31 13.02 20.72 11.66
N ASN A 32 13.99 20.38 12.53
CA ASN A 32 13.91 20.50 13.98
C ASN A 32 12.61 19.89 14.55
N LYS A 33 12.22 18.72 14.02
CA LYS A 33 11.01 17.99 14.42
C LYS A 33 11.30 16.49 14.57
N LYS A 34 10.65 15.87 15.55
CA LYS A 34 10.63 14.41 15.69
C LYS A 34 9.45 13.85 14.88
N PRO A 35 9.68 12.97 13.89
CA PRO A 35 8.60 12.29 13.19
C PRO A 35 7.93 11.25 14.08
N VAL A 36 6.63 11.04 13.86
CA VAL A 36 5.85 9.97 14.48
C VAL A 36 5.56 8.91 13.43
N PHE A 37 6.07 7.70 13.62
CA PHE A 37 5.79 6.58 12.73
C PHE A 37 4.49 5.90 13.14
N ILE A 38 3.65 5.56 12.15
CA ILE A 38 2.40 4.82 12.37
C ILE A 38 2.68 3.49 13.10
N SER A 39 3.78 2.83 12.76
CA SER A 39 4.22 1.59 13.42
C SER A 39 4.45 1.74 14.93
N ASP A 40 4.82 2.93 15.41
CA ASP A 40 5.12 3.19 16.83
C ASP A 40 3.88 3.55 17.64
N ILE A 41 2.76 3.81 16.97
CA ILE A 41 1.53 4.29 17.61
C ILE A 41 0.33 3.41 17.30
N LYS A 42 0.53 2.20 16.75
CA LYS A 42 -0.56 1.29 16.35
C LYS A 42 -1.63 1.14 17.44
N ASP A 43 -1.20 0.90 18.68
CA ASP A 43 -2.10 0.68 19.83
C ASP A 43 -2.91 1.93 20.23
N LYS A 44 -2.48 3.12 19.78
CA LYS A 44 -3.16 4.40 20.02
C LYS A 44 -4.15 4.76 18.91
N LEU A 45 -4.16 4.00 17.81
CA LEU A 45 -5.04 4.25 16.67
C LEU A 45 -6.44 3.68 16.93
N LYS A 46 -7.46 4.35 16.40
CA LYS A 46 -8.87 3.93 16.54
C LYS A 46 -9.27 2.83 15.56
N LEU A 47 -8.33 1.95 15.19
CA LEU A 47 -8.54 0.79 14.33
C LEU A 47 -8.31 -0.48 15.15
N LYS A 48 -9.34 -1.30 15.32
CA LYS A 48 -9.17 -2.63 15.92
C LYS A 48 -8.57 -3.56 14.88
N ILE A 49 -7.41 -4.15 15.16
CA ILE A 49 -6.75 -5.12 14.28
C ILE A 49 -7.05 -6.52 14.82
N ARG A 50 -7.71 -7.36 14.03
CA ARG A 50 -8.20 -8.70 14.41
C ARG A 50 -7.62 -9.80 13.54
N ILE A 51 -6.30 -9.82 13.47
CA ILE A 51 -5.53 -10.91 12.87
C ILE A 51 -4.64 -11.54 13.95
N GLU A 52 -4.11 -12.72 13.69
CA GLU A 52 -3.29 -13.47 14.67
C GLU A 52 -2.08 -12.67 15.17
N LYS A 53 -1.45 -11.89 14.27
CA LYS A 53 -0.26 -11.09 14.55
C LYS A 53 -0.43 -9.62 14.14
N PRO A 54 -1.09 -8.78 14.97
CA PRO A 54 -1.35 -7.38 14.66
C PRO A 54 -0.09 -6.54 14.36
N GLU A 55 1.05 -6.92 14.94
CA GLU A 55 2.35 -6.29 14.76
C GLU A 55 2.87 -6.44 13.32
N GLU A 56 2.53 -7.52 12.62
CA GLU A 56 2.94 -7.79 11.24
C GLU A 56 2.15 -6.96 10.21
N LEU A 57 1.04 -6.33 10.61
CA LEU A 57 0.24 -5.51 9.69
C LEU A 57 1.02 -4.27 9.21
N GLY A 58 1.14 -4.09 7.89
CA GLY A 58 1.79 -2.92 7.31
C GLY A 58 1.19 -1.58 7.75
N ALA A 59 2.04 -0.57 7.93
CA ALA A 59 1.61 0.78 8.32
C ALA A 59 0.72 1.44 7.26
N ASP A 60 0.98 1.16 5.99
CA ASP A 60 0.18 1.54 4.83
C ASP A 60 -1.25 0.99 4.93
N ARG A 61 -1.40 -0.31 5.17
CA ARG A 61 -2.70 -0.99 5.30
C ARG A 61 -3.52 -0.45 6.48
N ILE A 62 -2.86 -0.06 7.57
CA ILE A 62 -3.49 0.62 8.71
C ILE A 62 -4.03 1.99 8.33
N VAL A 63 -3.22 2.80 7.66
CA VAL A 63 -3.62 4.16 7.23
C VAL A 63 -4.75 4.07 6.19
N ASN A 64 -4.67 3.15 5.23
CA ASN A 64 -5.72 2.90 4.24
C ASN A 64 -7.04 2.54 4.92
N SER A 65 -7.01 1.61 5.87
CA SER A 65 -8.20 1.20 6.63
C SER A 65 -8.80 2.35 7.45
N LEU A 66 -7.96 3.14 8.13
CA LEU A 66 -8.40 4.32 8.89
C LEU A 66 -9.02 5.39 8.00
N ALA A 67 -8.39 5.70 6.86
CA ALA A 67 -8.88 6.68 5.91
C ALA A 67 -10.21 6.23 5.30
N ALA A 68 -10.32 4.97 4.89
CA ALA A 68 -11.56 4.42 4.32
C ALA A 68 -12.69 4.42 5.36
N GLN A 69 -12.42 3.99 6.60
CA GLN A 69 -13.39 4.09 7.70
C GLN A 69 -13.85 5.53 7.97
N HIS A 70 -12.95 6.51 7.84
CA HIS A 70 -13.28 7.93 7.99
C HIS A 70 -14.18 8.44 6.85
N ILE A 71 -13.80 8.16 5.60
CA ILE A 71 -14.52 8.62 4.39
C ILE A 71 -15.91 7.97 4.31
N TYR A 72 -15.98 6.66 4.55
CA TYR A 72 -17.20 5.85 4.38
C TYR A 72 -17.97 5.63 5.68
N LYS A 73 -17.73 6.46 6.71
CA LYS A 73 -18.54 6.49 7.95
C LYS A 73 -18.67 5.13 8.65
N ARG A 74 -17.56 4.40 8.75
CA ARG A 74 -17.42 3.12 9.48
C ARG A 74 -18.31 1.97 9.01
N THR A 75 -18.59 1.88 7.72
CA THR A 75 -19.24 0.70 7.12
C THR A 75 -18.26 -0.48 6.94
N PRO A 76 -18.76 -1.71 6.69
CA PRO A 76 -17.92 -2.79 6.17
C PRO A 76 -17.30 -2.38 4.82
N LEU A 77 -16.02 -2.70 4.61
CA LEU A 77 -15.27 -2.27 3.43
C LEU A 77 -14.29 -3.36 2.99
N VAL A 78 -14.08 -3.44 1.67
CA VAL A 78 -12.89 -4.03 1.07
C VAL A 78 -12.12 -2.89 0.41
N ILE A 79 -10.92 -2.60 0.90
CA ILE A 79 -10.04 -1.58 0.33
C ILE A 79 -9.06 -2.29 -0.60
N ILE A 80 -8.95 -1.82 -1.83
CA ILE A 80 -8.03 -2.38 -2.83
C ILE A 80 -6.95 -1.34 -3.14
N ASP A 81 -5.70 -1.66 -2.82
CA ASP A 81 -4.55 -0.80 -3.13
C ASP A 81 -3.75 -1.43 -4.28
N LEU A 82 -3.55 -0.67 -5.36
CA LEU A 82 -2.87 -1.10 -6.58
C LEU A 82 -1.45 -0.53 -6.61
N GLY A 83 -0.57 -1.09 -5.77
CA GLY A 83 0.83 -0.71 -5.67
C GLY A 83 1.78 -1.74 -6.31
N THR A 84 2.99 -1.83 -5.74
CA THR A 84 3.97 -2.89 -6.08
C THR A 84 3.38 -4.29 -5.89
N ALA A 85 2.59 -4.46 -4.83
CA ALA A 85 1.65 -5.55 -4.66
C ALA A 85 0.23 -4.99 -4.76
N THR A 86 -0.72 -5.82 -5.17
CA THR A 86 -2.14 -5.53 -5.04
C THR A 86 -2.61 -6.08 -3.71
N THR A 87 -3.06 -5.20 -2.81
CA THR A 87 -3.62 -5.61 -1.52
C THR A 87 -5.14 -5.50 -1.53
N PHE A 88 -5.78 -6.39 -0.77
CA PHE A 88 -7.19 -6.32 -0.43
C PHE A 88 -7.27 -6.29 1.09
N ASP A 89 -7.75 -5.20 1.68
CA ASP A 89 -7.89 -5.04 3.11
C ASP A 89 -9.36 -5.11 3.50
N VAL A 90 -9.72 -6.02 4.39
CA VAL A 90 -11.11 -6.23 4.79
C VAL A 90 -11.36 -5.63 6.16
N VAL A 91 -12.33 -4.73 6.22
CA VAL A 91 -12.83 -4.12 7.45
C VAL A 91 -14.27 -4.57 7.67
N ASP A 92 -14.55 -5.12 8.85
CA ASP A 92 -15.87 -5.65 9.19
C ASP A 92 -16.89 -4.55 9.54
N LYS A 93 -18.13 -4.96 9.80
CA LYS A 93 -19.23 -4.08 10.23
C LYS A 93 -18.98 -3.33 11.55
N ASN A 94 -18.00 -3.78 12.34
CA ASN A 94 -17.63 -3.15 13.61
C ASN A 94 -16.44 -2.19 13.42
N GLY A 95 -16.00 -1.94 12.18
CA GLY A 95 -14.86 -1.09 11.86
C GLY A 95 -13.51 -1.69 12.23
N GLY A 96 -13.43 -3.01 12.44
CA GLY A 96 -12.18 -3.71 12.71
C GLY A 96 -11.57 -4.25 11.42
N TYR A 97 -10.26 -4.07 11.26
CA TYR A 97 -9.49 -4.77 10.23
C TYR A 97 -9.45 -6.26 10.58
N ILE A 98 -9.93 -7.12 9.69
CA ILE A 98 -10.07 -8.57 9.93
C ILE A 98 -9.14 -9.43 9.06
N GLY A 99 -8.33 -8.81 8.22
CA GLY A 99 -7.41 -9.50 7.34
C GLY A 99 -7.46 -8.98 5.93
N GLY A 100 -6.90 -9.76 5.01
CA GLY A 100 -6.81 -9.34 3.63
C GLY A 100 -6.06 -10.31 2.74
N ILE A 101 -5.85 -9.90 1.49
CA ILE A 101 -5.15 -10.66 0.45
C ILE A 101 -3.97 -9.80 -0.04
N ILE A 102 -2.85 -10.45 -0.36
CA ILE A 102 -1.72 -9.82 -1.05
C ILE A 102 -1.50 -10.61 -2.34
N ALA A 103 -1.62 -9.93 -3.46
CA ALA A 103 -1.39 -10.45 -4.80
C ALA A 103 -0.24 -9.69 -5.46
N PRO A 104 0.45 -10.28 -6.46
CA PRO A 104 1.45 -9.54 -7.23
C PRO A 104 0.78 -8.35 -7.94
N GLY A 105 1.40 -7.18 -7.84
CA GLY A 105 0.92 -5.98 -8.52
C GLY A 105 1.10 -6.09 -10.02
N ILE A 106 0.41 -5.24 -10.77
CA ILE A 106 0.37 -5.27 -12.24
C ILE A 106 1.79 -5.30 -12.85
N ASN A 107 2.66 -4.38 -12.46
CA ASN A 107 4.02 -4.31 -12.99
C ASN A 107 4.88 -5.49 -12.54
N LEU A 108 4.70 -5.98 -11.31
CA LEU A 108 5.42 -7.15 -10.80
C LEU A 108 5.04 -8.42 -11.57
N SER A 109 3.76 -8.60 -11.88
CA SER A 109 3.26 -9.70 -12.70
C SER A 109 3.83 -9.68 -14.11
N LEU A 110 3.95 -8.49 -14.73
CA LEU A 110 4.61 -8.32 -16.03
C LEU A 110 6.10 -8.67 -15.99
N ASP A 111 6.81 -8.14 -15.00
CA ASP A 111 8.23 -8.42 -14.82
C ASP A 111 8.48 -9.91 -14.57
N ALA A 112 7.60 -10.57 -13.83
CA ALA A 112 7.67 -12.01 -13.58
C ALA A 112 7.50 -12.82 -14.87
N LEU A 113 6.50 -12.49 -15.70
CA LEU A 113 6.29 -13.15 -17.00
C LEU A 113 7.49 -12.97 -17.94
N GLN A 114 8.04 -11.76 -18.02
CA GLN A 114 9.22 -11.47 -18.84
C GLN A 114 10.43 -12.30 -18.38
N LYS A 115 10.66 -12.40 -17.06
CA LYS A 115 11.79 -13.16 -16.50
C LYS A 115 11.62 -14.67 -16.67
N ALA A 116 10.39 -15.17 -16.55
CA ALA A 116 10.12 -16.61 -16.58
C ALA A 116 10.14 -17.22 -17.99
N ALA A 117 9.92 -16.43 -19.05
CA ALA A 117 9.76 -16.95 -20.40
C ALA A 117 10.52 -16.15 -21.46
N ALA A 118 11.47 -16.79 -22.13
CA ALA A 118 12.36 -16.17 -23.11
C ALA A 118 11.66 -15.51 -24.32
N LYS A 119 10.42 -15.93 -24.64
CA LYS A 119 9.65 -15.40 -25.77
C LYS A 119 8.63 -14.32 -25.38
N LEU A 120 8.46 -14.02 -24.10
CA LEU A 120 7.51 -12.99 -23.67
C LEU A 120 8.17 -11.62 -23.72
N PRO A 121 7.68 -10.70 -24.58
CA PRO A 121 8.26 -9.37 -24.70
C PRO A 121 7.89 -8.51 -23.48
N LYS A 122 8.67 -7.44 -23.29
CA LYS A 122 8.27 -6.37 -22.38
C LYS A 122 7.08 -5.62 -22.99
N ILE A 123 5.99 -5.49 -22.23
CA ILE A 123 4.76 -4.82 -22.67
C ILE A 123 4.36 -3.70 -21.73
N THR A 124 3.58 -2.75 -22.24
CA THR A 124 2.90 -1.73 -21.43
C THR A 124 1.45 -2.14 -21.21
N VAL A 125 0.97 -1.91 -19.99
CA VAL A 125 -0.43 -2.14 -19.60
C VAL A 125 -1.29 -1.10 -20.30
N THR A 126 -2.25 -1.57 -21.09
CA THR A 126 -3.24 -0.70 -21.74
C THR A 126 -4.59 -1.40 -21.72
N LYS A 127 -5.67 -0.61 -21.80
CA LYS A 127 -7.02 -1.16 -21.90
C LYS A 127 -7.15 -1.96 -23.19
N THR A 128 -7.48 -3.24 -23.06
CA THR A 128 -7.71 -4.13 -24.21
C THR A 128 -9.12 -3.94 -24.78
N LYS A 129 -9.26 -4.11 -26.10
CA LYS A 129 -10.58 -4.07 -26.78
C LYS A 129 -11.32 -5.40 -26.69
N ASN A 130 -10.58 -6.51 -26.59
CA ASN A 130 -11.11 -7.87 -26.54
C ASN A 130 -10.38 -8.63 -25.43
N ILE A 131 -11.09 -9.52 -24.73
CA ILE A 131 -10.53 -10.36 -23.66
C ILE A 131 -9.64 -11.49 -24.23
N ILE A 132 -9.98 -12.02 -25.42
CA ILE A 132 -9.18 -13.06 -26.07
C ILE A 132 -8.16 -12.39 -26.99
N GLY A 133 -6.90 -12.34 -26.55
CA GLY A 133 -5.79 -11.83 -27.34
C GLY A 133 -5.48 -12.70 -28.56
N LYS A 134 -5.10 -12.07 -29.68
CA LYS A 134 -4.77 -12.76 -30.95
C LYS A 134 -3.27 -12.78 -31.25
N ASN A 135 -2.45 -12.27 -30.33
CA ASN A 135 -0.99 -12.32 -30.37
C ASN A 135 -0.44 -12.26 -28.93
N THR A 136 0.85 -12.54 -28.76
CA THR A 136 1.50 -12.59 -27.44
C THR A 136 1.27 -11.33 -26.60
N VAL A 137 1.42 -10.14 -27.19
CA VAL A 137 1.25 -8.87 -26.50
C VAL A 137 -0.19 -8.70 -25.99
N THR A 138 -1.17 -8.89 -26.86
CA THR A 138 -2.60 -8.74 -26.51
C THR A 138 -3.09 -9.84 -25.57
N ALA A 139 -2.53 -11.05 -25.66
CA ALA A 139 -2.83 -12.14 -24.74
C ALA A 139 -2.29 -11.83 -23.33
N MET A 140 -1.04 -11.35 -23.24
CA MET A 140 -0.47 -10.89 -21.97
C MET A 140 -1.25 -9.70 -21.38
N GLN A 141 -1.58 -8.70 -22.20
CA GLN A 141 -2.37 -7.53 -21.76
C GLN A 141 -3.78 -7.89 -21.29
N SER A 142 -4.33 -9.02 -21.73
CA SER A 142 -5.66 -9.47 -21.30
C SER A 142 -5.63 -10.32 -20.03
N GLY A 143 -4.50 -10.97 -19.75
CA GLY A 143 -4.32 -11.79 -18.54
C GLY A 143 -3.87 -10.98 -17.31
N ILE A 144 -3.40 -9.75 -17.52
CA ILE A 144 -3.00 -8.79 -16.49
C ILE A 144 -4.13 -7.80 -16.26
#